data_AF-A0A917IQS4-F1
#
_entry.id   AF-A0A917IQS4-F1
#
_cell.length_a   1.000
_cell.length_b   1.000
_cell.length_c   1.000
_cell.angle_alpha   90.00
_cell.angle_beta   90.00
_cell.angle_gamma   90.00
#
_symmetry.space_group_name_H-M   'P 1'
#
loop_
_entity.id
_entity.type
_entity.pdbx_description
1 polymer ?
#
loop_
_entity_poly.entity_id
_entity_poly.type
_entity_poly.pdbx_seq_one_letter_code
_entity_poly.pdbx_strand_id
1 'polypeptide(L)'
;MKKALSMLVASLALSALFTTPAKAQSTEIQQLILNVTKWNQLKDILENMRKGYDVLTSGYRTVKDLSEGNFNLHKLFLDGLMQVSPTVARYRKIADIIANQKRIISGYKAAYNGFAVSGVFSEQDLIYISKVYDNLLTRSARNLDELLLVITAGQLRMNDAERIAAIDRIDADVKEKLDYLYYFNKRTFLVQQQQQKALNEISTLQQLHLQ
;
A
#
# COMPACT_ATOMS: atom_id res chain seq x y z
N MET A 1 16.75 85.44 -21.05
CA MET A 1 15.64 84.46 -20.97
C MET A 1 15.83 83.23 -21.86
N LYS A 2 16.06 83.36 -23.18
CA LYS A 2 16.23 82.20 -24.09
C LYS A 2 17.38 81.24 -23.73
N LYS A 3 18.52 81.76 -23.27
CA LYS A 3 19.69 80.93 -22.85
C LYS A 3 19.43 80.13 -21.56
N ALA A 4 18.67 80.69 -20.62
CA ALA A 4 18.31 80.01 -19.38
C ALA A 4 17.32 78.86 -19.63
N LEU A 5 16.37 79.07 -20.55
CA LEU A 5 15.43 78.03 -20.98
C LEU A 5 16.16 76.87 -21.69
N SER A 6 17.15 77.19 -22.53
CA SER A 6 17.99 76.19 -23.20
C SER A 6 18.83 75.37 -22.21
N MET A 7 19.42 75.98 -21.18
CA MET A 7 20.16 75.25 -20.14
C MET A 7 19.25 74.35 -19.31
N LEU A 8 18.02 74.79 -19.02
CA LEU A 8 17.08 74.01 -18.22
C LEU A 8 16.58 72.78 -19.00
N VAL A 9 16.30 72.93 -20.29
CA VAL A 9 15.97 71.80 -21.19
C VAL A 9 17.14 70.83 -21.33
N ALA A 10 18.38 71.34 -21.44
CA ALA A 10 19.57 70.48 -21.48
C ALA A 10 19.79 69.71 -20.17
N SER A 11 19.51 70.31 -19.01
CA SER A 11 19.63 69.64 -17.70
C SER A 11 18.57 68.54 -17.52
N LEU A 12 17.36 68.75 -18.03
CA LEU A 12 16.26 67.78 -17.97
C LEU A 12 16.50 66.60 -18.94
N ALA A 13 17.13 66.88 -20.08
CA ALA A 13 17.55 65.85 -21.03
C ALA A 13 18.71 65.01 -20.47
N LEU A 14 19.62 65.63 -19.70
CA LEU A 14 20.76 64.93 -19.09
C LEU A 14 20.34 64.05 -17.91
N SER A 15 19.32 64.42 -17.12
CA SER A 15 18.79 63.58 -16.04
C SER A 15 18.04 62.34 -16.55
N ALA A 16 17.42 62.41 -17.74
CA ALA A 16 16.79 61.26 -18.38
C ALA A 16 17.79 60.17 -18.80
N LEU A 17 19.06 60.54 -19.03
CA LEU A 17 20.14 59.61 -19.42
C LEU A 17 20.69 58.79 -18.23
N PHE A 18 20.34 59.11 -16.98
CA PHE A 18 20.80 58.41 -15.77
C PHE A 18 19.69 57.58 -15.09
N THR A 19 18.68 57.14 -15.84
CA THR A 19 17.64 56.26 -15.29
C THR A 19 18.20 54.85 -15.09
N THR A 20 18.55 54.50 -13.85
CA THR A 20 18.85 53.10 -13.49
C THR A 20 17.56 52.29 -13.59
N PRO A 21 17.55 51.12 -14.26
CA PRO A 21 16.36 50.28 -14.31
C PRO A 21 15.91 49.92 -12.88
N ALA A 22 14.62 50.11 -12.60
CA ALA A 22 14.05 49.97 -11.27
C ALA A 22 14.14 48.50 -10.80
N LYS A 23 15.07 48.24 -9.86
CA LYS A 23 15.33 46.90 -9.29
C LYS A 23 14.08 46.21 -8.70
N ALA A 24 13.05 46.97 -8.33
CA ALA A 24 11.79 46.45 -7.77
C ALA A 24 11.05 45.51 -8.73
N GLN A 25 11.02 45.84 -10.03
CA GLN A 25 10.31 45.05 -11.04
C GLN A 25 10.98 43.68 -11.30
N SER A 26 12.31 43.63 -11.17
CA SER A 26 13.06 42.37 -11.27
C SER A 26 12.80 41.44 -10.08
N THR A 27 12.63 41.98 -8.88
CA THR A 27 12.34 41.19 -7.67
C THR A 27 10.95 40.56 -7.72
N GLU A 28 9.94 41.28 -8.19
CA GLU A 28 8.57 40.75 -8.35
C GLU A 28 8.52 39.59 -9.35
N ILE A 29 9.22 39.70 -10.49
CA ILE A 29 9.30 38.64 -11.49
C ILE A 29 9.97 37.39 -10.89
N GLN A 30 11.04 37.55 -10.10
CA GLN A 30 11.69 36.42 -9.43
C GLN A 30 10.75 35.73 -8.42
N GLN A 31 9.97 36.50 -7.65
CA GLN A 31 8.97 35.95 -6.73
C GLN A 31 7.86 35.20 -7.47
N LEU A 32 7.39 35.72 -8.61
CA LEU A 32 6.39 35.04 -9.44
C LEU A 32 6.92 33.70 -9.97
N ILE A 33 8.17 33.65 -10.47
CA ILE A 33 8.81 32.40 -10.91
C ILE A 33 8.92 31.40 -9.76
N LEU A 34 9.30 31.87 -8.57
CA LEU A 34 9.36 31.03 -7.37
C LEU A 34 7.97 30.46 -7.00
N ASN A 35 6.93 31.30 -7.05
CA ASN A 35 5.56 30.88 -6.76
C ASN A 35 5.04 29.85 -7.77
N VAL A 36 5.31 30.04 -9.06
CA VAL A 36 4.98 29.06 -10.11
C VAL A 36 5.71 27.74 -9.87
N THR A 37 6.98 27.80 -9.49
CA THR A 37 7.77 26.60 -9.17
C THR A 37 7.20 25.84 -7.98
N LYS A 38 6.88 26.54 -6.88
CA LYS A 38 6.23 25.95 -5.70
C LYS A 38 4.85 25.36 -6.04
N TRP A 39 4.08 26.05 -6.87
CA TRP A 39 2.78 25.55 -7.31
C TRP A 39 2.90 24.26 -8.13
N ASN A 40 3.85 24.20 -9.06
CA ASN A 40 4.13 22.97 -9.82
C ASN A 40 4.56 21.82 -8.90
N GLN A 41 5.43 22.09 -7.92
CA GLN A 41 5.84 21.08 -6.92
C GLN A 41 4.65 20.54 -6.11
N LEU A 42 3.77 21.43 -5.63
CA LEU A 42 2.57 21.03 -4.89
C LEU A 42 1.60 20.22 -5.77
N LYS A 43 1.48 20.58 -7.04
CA LYS A 43 0.68 19.83 -8.02
C LYS A 43 1.23 18.42 -8.24
N ASP A 44 2.54 18.29 -8.40
CA ASP A 44 3.20 16.97 -8.56
C ASP A 44 3.02 16.11 -7.31
N ILE A 45 3.16 16.70 -6.12
CA ILE A 45 2.89 16.01 -4.84
C ILE A 45 1.43 15.52 -4.80
N LEU A 46 0.47 16.38 -5.13
CA LEU A 46 -0.95 16.01 -5.12
C LEU A 46 -1.26 14.90 -6.11
N GLU A 47 -0.67 14.95 -7.31
CA GLU A 47 -0.84 13.92 -8.33
C GLU A 47 -0.26 12.57 -7.86
N ASN A 48 0.92 12.58 -7.23
CA ASN A 48 1.54 11.39 -6.66
C ASN A 48 0.72 10.84 -5.48
N MET A 49 0.18 11.70 -4.62
CA MET A 49 -0.73 11.28 -3.55
C MET A 49 -1.99 10.61 -4.10
N ARG A 50 -2.57 11.17 -5.18
CA ARG A 50 -3.75 10.59 -5.84
C ARG A 50 -3.43 9.22 -6.46
N LYS A 51 -2.30 9.09 -7.16
CA LYS A 51 -1.84 7.80 -7.71
C LYS A 51 -1.63 6.76 -6.62
N GLY A 52 -0.95 7.15 -5.53
CA GLY A 52 -0.77 6.30 -4.35
C GLY A 52 -2.10 5.84 -3.74
N TYR A 53 -3.10 6.74 -3.65
CA TYR A 53 -4.44 6.39 -3.18
C TYR A 53 -5.18 5.42 -4.11
N ASP A 54 -5.10 5.63 -5.43
CA ASP A 54 -5.73 4.77 -6.44
C ASP A 54 -5.13 3.36 -6.42
N VAL A 55 -3.80 3.26 -6.30
CA VAL A 55 -3.08 1.98 -6.14
C VAL A 55 -3.44 1.29 -4.83
N LEU A 56 -3.44 2.02 -3.71
CA LEU A 56 -3.81 1.49 -2.41
C LEU A 56 -5.22 0.89 -2.46
N THR A 57 -6.16 1.64 -3.04
CA THR A 57 -7.57 1.27 -3.11
C THR A 57 -7.80 0.11 -4.07
N SER A 58 -7.14 0.10 -5.23
CA SER A 58 -7.27 -0.98 -6.22
C SER A 58 -6.65 -2.29 -5.72
N GLY A 59 -5.40 -2.25 -5.22
CA GLY A 59 -4.75 -3.41 -4.63
C GLY A 59 -5.53 -3.98 -3.45
N TYR A 60 -6.02 -3.13 -2.55
CA TYR A 60 -6.87 -3.57 -1.44
C TYR A 60 -8.15 -4.23 -1.93
N ARG A 61 -8.87 -3.65 -2.90
CA ARG A 61 -10.13 -4.20 -3.44
C ARG A 61 -9.92 -5.56 -4.11
N THR A 62 -8.94 -5.69 -4.99
CA THR A 62 -8.66 -6.95 -5.68
C THR A 62 -8.41 -8.08 -4.69
N VAL A 63 -7.56 -7.82 -3.69
CA VAL A 63 -7.21 -8.82 -2.69
C VAL A 63 -8.38 -9.10 -1.74
N LYS A 64 -9.16 -8.07 -1.38
CA LYS A 64 -10.37 -8.20 -0.56
C LYS A 64 -11.41 -9.06 -1.24
N ASP A 65 -11.75 -8.77 -2.49
CA ASP A 65 -12.84 -9.44 -3.21
C ASP A 65 -12.50 -10.92 -3.43
N LEU A 66 -11.24 -11.21 -3.78
CA LEU A 66 -10.73 -12.58 -3.90
C LEU A 66 -10.77 -13.32 -2.56
N SER A 67 -10.31 -12.66 -1.50
CA SER A 67 -10.16 -13.29 -0.18
C SER A 67 -11.48 -13.49 0.55
N GLU A 68 -12.38 -12.50 0.54
CA GLU A 68 -13.63 -12.54 1.30
C GLU A 68 -14.71 -13.34 0.57
N GLY A 69 -14.86 -13.14 -0.74
CA GLY A 69 -15.88 -13.82 -1.52
C GLY A 69 -15.72 -15.33 -1.47
N ASN A 70 -14.51 -15.80 -1.77
CA ASN A 70 -14.24 -17.24 -1.81
C ASN A 70 -14.28 -17.88 -0.42
N PHE A 71 -13.67 -17.22 0.58
CA PHE A 71 -13.69 -17.71 1.95
C PHE A 71 -15.10 -17.83 2.55
N ASN A 72 -15.96 -16.83 2.32
CA ASN A 72 -17.32 -16.84 2.87
C ASN A 72 -18.15 -17.99 2.28
N LEU A 73 -18.00 -18.27 0.99
CA LEU A 73 -18.64 -19.39 0.31
C LEU A 73 -18.25 -20.73 0.92
N HIS A 74 -16.94 -20.97 1.05
CA HIS A 74 -16.43 -22.20 1.66
C HIS A 74 -16.80 -22.31 3.14
N LYS A 75 -16.71 -21.23 3.91
CA LYS A 75 -17.09 -21.22 5.32
C LYS A 75 -18.56 -21.60 5.48
N LEU A 76 -19.47 -20.98 4.72
CA LEU A 76 -20.89 -21.27 4.82
C LEU A 76 -21.18 -22.75 4.53
N PHE A 77 -20.56 -23.29 3.48
CA PHE A 77 -20.72 -24.69 3.12
C PHE A 77 -20.14 -25.63 4.20
N LEU A 78 -18.91 -25.38 4.66
CA LEU A 78 -18.23 -26.19 5.66
C LEU A 78 -18.95 -26.15 7.01
N ASP A 79 -19.46 -24.98 7.41
CA ASP A 79 -20.28 -24.84 8.62
C ASP A 79 -21.56 -25.69 8.51
N GLY A 80 -22.25 -25.64 7.37
CA GLY A 80 -23.42 -26.48 7.12
C GLY A 80 -23.10 -27.99 7.13
N LEU A 81 -21.96 -28.37 6.54
CA LEU A 81 -21.51 -29.76 6.49
C LEU A 81 -21.12 -30.32 7.88
N MET A 82 -20.49 -29.50 8.71
CA MET A 82 -20.20 -29.84 10.11
C MET A 82 -21.47 -30.04 10.94
N GLN A 83 -22.56 -29.32 10.63
CA GLN A 83 -23.84 -29.49 11.33
C GLN A 83 -24.53 -30.82 11.00
N VAL A 84 -24.35 -31.34 9.78
CA VAL A 84 -25.09 -32.53 9.30
C VAL A 84 -24.28 -33.83 9.32
N SER A 85 -22.94 -33.77 9.45
CA SER A 85 -22.08 -34.96 9.43
C SER A 85 -21.21 -35.10 10.70
N PRO A 86 -21.58 -36.00 11.64
CA PRO A 86 -20.82 -36.24 12.86
C PRO A 86 -19.38 -36.74 12.63
N THR A 87 -19.13 -37.45 11.53
CA THR A 87 -17.80 -37.95 11.16
C THR A 87 -16.88 -36.82 10.72
N VAL A 88 -17.39 -35.86 9.94
CA VAL A 88 -16.64 -34.66 9.51
C VAL A 88 -16.46 -33.70 10.68
N ALA A 89 -17.48 -33.54 11.53
CA ALA A 89 -17.41 -32.71 12.73
C ALA A 89 -16.36 -33.20 13.75
N ARG A 90 -16.05 -34.51 13.76
CA ARG A 90 -15.01 -35.09 14.62
C ARG A 90 -13.59 -34.82 14.12
N TYR A 91 -13.40 -34.40 12.88
CA TYR A 91 -12.09 -34.05 12.33
C TYR A 91 -11.67 -32.64 12.75
N ARG A 92 -11.08 -32.53 13.94
CA ARG A 92 -10.57 -31.27 14.52
C ARG A 92 -9.70 -30.46 13.56
N LYS A 93 -8.94 -31.13 12.70
CA LYS A 93 -8.08 -30.48 11.69
C LYS A 93 -8.84 -29.62 10.67
N ILE A 94 -10.09 -29.96 10.35
CA ILE A 94 -10.91 -29.13 9.45
C ILE A 94 -11.17 -27.76 10.10
N ALA A 95 -11.51 -27.74 11.38
CA ALA A 95 -11.69 -26.51 12.13
C ALA A 95 -10.38 -25.70 12.22
N ASP A 96 -9.24 -26.39 12.42
CA ASP A 96 -7.92 -25.75 12.44
C ASP A 96 -7.56 -25.12 11.08
N ILE A 97 -7.83 -25.81 9.96
CA ILE A 97 -7.64 -25.28 8.60
C ILE A 97 -8.46 -24.00 8.42
N ILE A 98 -9.76 -24.03 8.76
CA ILE A 98 -10.64 -22.86 8.64
C ILE A 98 -10.15 -21.72 9.53
N ALA A 99 -9.70 -22.02 10.76
CA ALA A 99 -9.17 -21.02 11.68
C ALA A 99 -7.88 -20.39 11.17
N ASN A 100 -6.95 -21.18 10.62
CA ASN A 100 -5.72 -20.70 10.02
C ASN A 100 -5.99 -19.88 8.76
N GLN A 101 -6.94 -20.30 7.93
CA GLN A 101 -7.39 -19.52 6.79
C GLN A 101 -7.91 -18.14 7.22
N LYS A 102 -8.73 -18.05 8.27
CA LYS A 102 -9.17 -16.76 8.83
C LYS A 102 -7.99 -15.90 9.27
N ARG A 103 -7.00 -16.49 9.95
CA ARG A 103 -5.79 -15.80 10.39
C ARG A 103 -4.98 -15.23 9.22
N ILE A 104 -4.88 -15.97 8.11
CA ILE A 104 -4.22 -15.49 6.89
C ILE A 104 -4.93 -14.23 6.38
N ILE A 105 -6.26 -14.29 6.26
CA ILE A 105 -7.08 -13.19 5.76
C ILE A 105 -6.98 -11.95 6.67
N SER A 106 -7.15 -12.13 7.99
CA SER A 106 -7.06 -11.01 8.93
C SER A 106 -5.64 -10.44 9.00
N GLY A 107 -4.63 -11.30 8.97
CA GLY A 107 -3.23 -10.93 9.09
C GLY A 107 -2.74 -10.09 7.92
N TYR A 108 -3.12 -10.46 6.69
CA TYR A 108 -2.79 -9.63 5.52
C TYR A 108 -3.49 -8.27 5.59
N LYS A 109 -4.80 -8.21 5.90
CA LYS A 109 -5.55 -6.94 5.92
C LYS A 109 -4.95 -5.96 6.90
N ALA A 110 -4.69 -6.43 8.12
CA ALA A 110 -4.08 -5.61 9.16
C ALA A 110 -2.69 -5.10 8.73
N ALA A 111 -1.84 -5.98 8.19
CA ALA A 111 -0.49 -5.61 7.76
C ALA A 111 -0.49 -4.64 6.57
N TYR A 112 -1.26 -4.93 5.51
CA TYR A 112 -1.34 -4.08 4.32
C TYR A 112 -1.84 -2.69 4.66
N ASN A 113 -2.91 -2.57 5.46
CA ASN A 113 -3.43 -1.27 5.88
C ASN A 113 -2.39 -0.50 6.70
N GLY A 114 -1.67 -1.17 7.62
CA GLY A 114 -0.60 -0.55 8.38
C GLY A 114 0.54 -0.04 7.51
N PHE A 115 0.97 -0.82 6.51
CA PHE A 115 2.02 -0.42 5.57
C PHE A 115 1.58 0.75 4.69
N ALA A 116 0.35 0.70 4.19
CA ALA A 116 -0.17 1.70 3.28
C ALA A 116 -0.38 3.08 3.96
N VAL A 117 -0.77 3.10 5.23
CA VAL A 117 -0.94 4.34 6.00
C VAL A 117 0.38 4.87 6.59
N SER A 118 1.43 4.03 6.66
CA SER A 118 2.72 4.43 7.25
C SER A 118 3.40 5.62 6.54
N GLY A 119 3.13 5.83 5.25
CA GLY A 119 3.78 6.86 4.44
C GLY A 119 5.26 6.60 4.14
N VAL A 120 5.78 5.42 4.54
CA VAL A 120 7.19 5.04 4.38
C VAL A 120 7.44 4.33 3.05
N PHE A 121 6.46 3.57 2.56
CA PHE A 121 6.58 2.80 1.33
C PHE A 121 6.17 3.61 0.10
N SER A 122 6.90 3.45 -0.99
CA SER A 122 6.53 4.01 -2.29
C SER A 122 5.31 3.31 -2.89
N GLU A 123 4.73 3.91 -3.93
CA GLU A 123 3.66 3.28 -4.71
C GLU A 123 4.09 1.91 -5.26
N GLN A 124 5.32 1.81 -5.77
CA GLN A 124 5.85 0.55 -6.32
C GLN A 124 6.03 -0.52 -5.24
N ASP A 125 6.46 -0.14 -4.04
CA ASP A 125 6.57 -1.04 -2.90
C ASP A 125 5.20 -1.60 -2.49
N LEU A 126 4.18 -0.74 -2.43
CA LEU A 126 2.81 -1.15 -2.09
C LEU A 126 2.22 -2.08 -3.16
N ILE A 127 2.49 -1.83 -4.44
CA ILE A 127 2.10 -2.74 -5.54
C ILE A 127 2.77 -4.11 -5.35
N TYR A 128 4.06 -4.13 -5.06
CA TYR A 128 4.80 -5.36 -4.84
C TYR A 128 4.23 -6.15 -3.65
N ILE A 129 4.04 -5.49 -2.50
CA ILE A 129 3.45 -6.08 -1.30
C ILE A 129 2.05 -6.64 -1.61
N SER A 130 1.22 -5.89 -2.34
CA SER A 130 -0.12 -6.34 -2.75
C SER A 130 -0.07 -7.61 -3.60
N LYS A 131 0.88 -7.71 -4.54
CA LYS A 131 1.06 -8.91 -5.39
C LYS A 131 1.48 -10.14 -4.58
N VAL A 132 2.34 -9.96 -3.57
CA VAL A 132 2.74 -11.05 -2.68
C VAL A 132 1.54 -11.58 -1.89
N TYR A 133 0.71 -10.69 -1.35
CA TYR A 133 -0.51 -11.09 -0.65
C TYR A 133 -1.54 -11.74 -1.56
N ASP A 134 -1.75 -11.18 -2.76
CA ASP A 134 -2.65 -11.76 -3.77
C ASP A 134 -2.27 -13.20 -4.11
N ASN A 135 -0.98 -13.46 -4.35
CA ASN A 135 -0.49 -14.79 -4.64
C ASN A 135 -0.72 -15.76 -3.46
N LEU A 136 -0.40 -15.32 -2.24
CA LEU A 136 -0.58 -16.11 -1.03
C LEU A 136 -2.06 -16.49 -0.83
N LEU A 137 -2.96 -15.51 -0.96
CA LEU A 137 -4.39 -15.70 -0.76
C LEU A 137 -5.01 -16.56 -1.85
N THR A 138 -4.59 -16.38 -3.11
CA THR A 138 -5.00 -17.26 -4.22
C THR A 138 -4.66 -18.72 -3.92
N ARG A 139 -3.42 -18.98 -3.47
CA ARG A 139 -2.98 -20.35 -3.12
C ARG A 139 -3.73 -20.88 -1.91
N SER A 140 -3.95 -20.05 -0.90
CA SER A 140 -4.70 -20.41 0.30
C SER A 140 -6.16 -20.75 0.00
N ALA A 141 -6.80 -20.01 -0.93
CA ALA A 141 -8.16 -20.28 -1.36
C ALA A 141 -8.28 -21.64 -2.05
N ARG A 142 -7.31 -22.01 -2.89
CA ARG A 142 -7.26 -23.35 -3.51
C ARG A 142 -7.19 -24.49 -2.50
N ASN A 143 -6.62 -24.26 -1.31
CA ASN A 143 -6.65 -25.26 -0.24
C ASN A 143 -8.07 -25.49 0.30
N LEU A 144 -8.92 -24.46 0.33
CA LEU A 144 -10.31 -24.61 0.71
C LEU A 144 -11.13 -25.30 -0.38
N ASP A 145 -10.87 -24.98 -1.66
CA ASP A 145 -11.46 -25.71 -2.80
C ASP A 145 -11.13 -27.21 -2.71
N GLU A 146 -9.87 -27.53 -2.46
CA GLU A 146 -9.43 -28.92 -2.33
C GLU A 146 -10.04 -29.60 -1.10
N LEU A 147 -10.08 -28.92 0.04
CA LEU A 147 -10.73 -29.43 1.24
C LEU A 147 -12.20 -29.74 0.99
N LEU A 148 -12.90 -28.84 0.29
CA LEU A 148 -14.28 -29.03 -0.11
C LEU A 148 -14.45 -30.28 -0.98
N LEU A 149 -13.58 -30.48 -1.98
CA LEU A 149 -13.57 -31.68 -2.82
C LEU A 149 -13.33 -32.95 -2.00
N VAL A 150 -12.35 -32.95 -1.09
CA VAL A 150 -12.03 -34.13 -0.26
C VAL A 150 -13.20 -34.53 0.63
N ILE A 151 -13.92 -33.54 1.19
CA ILE A 151 -15.06 -33.85 2.06
C ILE A 151 -16.30 -34.26 1.25
N THR A 152 -16.56 -33.62 0.09
CA THR A 152 -17.72 -33.93 -0.75
C THR A 152 -17.54 -35.19 -1.60
N ALA A 153 -16.44 -35.32 -2.36
CA ALA A 153 -16.19 -36.42 -3.29
C ALA A 153 -15.90 -37.75 -2.58
N GLY A 154 -15.44 -37.72 -1.34
CA GLY A 154 -15.24 -38.96 -0.59
C GLY A 154 -16.56 -39.65 -0.21
N GLN A 155 -17.74 -39.15 -0.59
CA GLN A 155 -18.96 -39.96 -0.54
C GLN A 155 -18.99 -41.10 -1.60
N LEU A 156 -18.10 -41.11 -2.61
CA LEU A 156 -18.24 -42.05 -3.74
C LEU A 156 -16.97 -42.83 -4.18
N ARG A 157 -15.72 -42.40 -3.88
CA ARG A 157 -14.52 -43.06 -4.46
C ARG A 157 -13.25 -43.16 -3.60
N MET A 158 -13.15 -42.46 -2.47
CA MET A 158 -11.92 -42.39 -1.64
C MET A 158 -12.13 -43.13 -0.32
N ASN A 159 -11.15 -43.95 0.10
CA ASN A 159 -11.22 -44.61 1.40
C ASN A 159 -10.89 -43.61 2.54
N ASP A 160 -11.24 -43.97 3.78
CA ASP A 160 -11.08 -43.05 4.90
C ASP A 160 -9.61 -42.68 5.18
N ALA A 161 -8.67 -43.61 5.01
CA ALA A 161 -7.24 -43.33 5.23
C ALA A 161 -6.69 -42.32 4.20
N GLU A 162 -7.05 -42.47 2.93
CA GLU A 162 -6.70 -41.53 1.86
C GLU A 162 -7.26 -40.13 2.13
N ARG A 163 -8.51 -40.06 2.61
CA ARG A 163 -9.14 -38.78 2.96
C ARG A 163 -8.41 -38.08 4.10
N ILE A 164 -8.05 -38.83 5.14
CA ILE A 164 -7.32 -38.30 6.29
C ILE A 164 -5.95 -37.77 5.86
N ALA A 165 -5.23 -38.54 5.04
CA ALA A 165 -3.95 -38.11 4.49
C ALA A 165 -4.08 -36.84 3.64
N ALA A 166 -5.15 -36.71 2.85
CA ALA A 166 -5.42 -35.50 2.07
C ALA A 166 -5.70 -34.29 2.97
N ILE A 167 -6.53 -34.44 4.01
CA ILE A 167 -6.80 -33.38 5.00
C ILE A 167 -5.51 -32.96 5.72
N ASP A 168 -4.68 -33.93 6.10
CA ASP A 168 -3.40 -33.68 6.79
C ASP A 168 -2.43 -32.89 5.92
N ARG A 169 -2.35 -33.23 4.63
CA ARG A 169 -1.54 -32.48 3.66
C ARG A 169 -2.07 -31.07 3.47
N ILE A 170 -3.39 -30.88 3.38
CA ILE A 170 -4.02 -29.56 3.25
C ILE A 170 -3.72 -28.71 4.49
N ASP A 171 -3.85 -29.27 5.69
CA ASP A 171 -3.53 -28.59 6.95
C ASP A 171 -2.07 -28.13 7.01
N ALA A 172 -1.13 -28.99 6.61
CA ALA A 172 0.29 -28.64 6.53
C ALA A 172 0.53 -27.48 5.56
N ASP A 173 -0.07 -27.53 4.36
CA ASP A 173 0.11 -26.51 3.32
C ASP A 173 -0.53 -25.15 3.71
N VAL A 174 -1.63 -25.15 4.46
CA VAL A 174 -2.22 -23.92 5.02
C VAL A 174 -1.35 -23.34 6.13
N LYS A 175 -0.77 -24.18 6.99
CA LYS A 175 0.17 -23.75 8.04
C LYS A 175 1.43 -23.11 7.45
N GLU A 176 2.01 -23.71 6.42
CA GLU A 176 3.16 -23.15 5.71
C GLU A 176 2.87 -21.74 5.17
N LYS A 177 1.66 -21.53 4.60
CA LYS A 177 1.22 -20.21 4.13
C LYS A 177 1.05 -19.20 5.27
N LEU A 178 0.53 -19.64 6.41
CA LEU A 178 0.41 -18.79 7.58
C LEU A 178 1.78 -18.39 8.15
N ASP A 179 2.72 -19.33 8.19
CA ASP A 179 4.10 -19.06 8.63
C ASP A 179 4.80 -18.11 7.65
N TYR A 180 4.61 -18.31 6.34
CA TYR A 180 5.12 -17.39 5.33
C TYR A 180 4.53 -15.98 5.49
N LEU A 181 3.24 -15.85 5.77
CA LEU A 181 2.61 -14.54 6.05
C LEU A 181 3.30 -13.85 7.22
N TYR A 182 3.50 -14.56 8.33
CA TYR A 182 4.15 -13.99 9.51
C TYR A 182 5.60 -13.59 9.22
N TYR A 183 6.35 -14.44 8.51
CA TYR A 183 7.70 -14.15 8.08
C TYR A 183 7.76 -12.89 7.19
N PHE A 184 6.92 -12.81 6.17
CA PHE A 184 6.87 -11.69 5.25
C PHE A 184 6.51 -10.40 5.97
N ASN A 185 5.44 -10.42 6.78
CA ASN A 185 5.00 -9.26 7.56
C ASN A 185 6.10 -8.77 8.51
N LYS A 186 6.78 -9.69 9.20
CA LYS A 186 7.89 -9.34 10.10
C LYS A 186 9.03 -8.67 9.35
N ARG A 187 9.42 -9.19 8.17
CA ARG A 187 10.48 -8.56 7.36
C ARG A 187 10.08 -7.20 6.84
N THR A 188 8.86 -7.06 6.32
CA THR A 188 8.37 -5.78 5.80
C THR A 188 8.26 -4.73 6.92
N PHE A 189 7.82 -5.12 8.11
CA PHE A 189 7.80 -4.24 9.28
C PHE A 189 9.20 -3.79 9.73
N LEU A 190 10.22 -4.66 9.63
CA LEU A 190 11.60 -4.27 9.90
C LEU A 190 12.11 -3.23 8.88
N VAL A 191 11.79 -3.41 7.60
CA VAL A 191 12.12 -2.43 6.55
C VAL A 191 11.43 -1.09 6.82
N GLN A 192 10.15 -1.11 7.19
CA GLN A 192 9.41 0.10 7.57
C GLN A 192 10.11 0.86 8.72
N GLN A 193 10.51 0.16 9.78
CA GLN A 193 11.21 0.78 10.91
C GLN A 193 12.56 1.38 10.51
N GLN A 194 13.33 0.69 9.65
CA GLN A 194 14.61 1.19 9.16
C GLN A 194 14.43 2.48 8.36
N GLN A 195 13.49 2.50 7.42
CA GLN A 195 13.21 3.69 6.62
C GLN A 195 12.64 4.84 7.45
N GLN A 196 11.77 4.57 8.42
CA GLN A 196 11.27 5.60 9.33
C GLN A 196 12.41 6.26 10.13
N LYS A 197 13.39 5.47 10.60
CA LYS A 197 14.57 6.02 11.28
C LYS A 197 15.39 6.91 10.36
N ALA A 198 15.65 6.46 9.13
CA ALA A 198 16.38 7.25 8.14
C ALA A 198 15.68 8.60 7.84
N LEU A 199 14.36 8.61 7.68
CA LEU A 199 13.57 9.84 7.47
C LEU A 199 13.65 10.80 8.67
N ASN A 200 13.64 10.26 9.88
CA ASN A 200 13.77 11.06 11.10
C ASN A 200 15.19 11.67 11.19
N GLU A 201 16.24 10.90 10.91
CA GLU A 201 17.63 11.37 10.90
C GLU A 201 17.84 12.49 9.89
N ILE A 202 17.32 12.34 8.67
CA ILE A 202 17.37 13.39 7.63
C ILE A 202 16.67 14.66 8.12
N SER A 203 15.50 14.51 8.73
CA SER A 203 14.71 15.64 9.23
C SER A 203 15.44 16.39 10.35
N THR A 204 16.10 15.68 11.26
CA THR A 204 16.94 16.27 12.31
C THR A 204 18.14 17.03 11.73
N LEU A 205 18.84 16.46 10.74
CA LEU A 205 19.97 17.13 10.08
C LEU A 205 19.54 18.41 9.35
N GLN A 206 18.38 18.40 8.69
CA GLN A 206 17.83 19.58 8.02
C GLN A 206 17.51 20.70 9.01
N GLN A 207 16.96 20.37 10.18
CA GLN A 207 16.69 21.35 11.23
C GLN A 207 17.98 21.98 11.78
N LEU A 208 19.04 21.20 11.92
CA LEU A 208 20.35 21.69 12.37
C LEU A 208 21.02 22.62 11.33
N HIS A 209 20.81 22.40 10.03
CA HIS A 209 21.33 23.28 8.98
C HIS A 209 20.52 24.56 8.76
N LEU A 210 19.31 24.66 9.31
CA LEU A 210 18.45 25.83 9.21
C LEU A 210 18.55 26.78 10.43
N GLN A 211 19.40 26.45 11.40
CA GLN A 211 19.78 27.30 12.54
C GLN A 211 21.14 27.95 12.32
#